data_AF-A0A6P0MX38-F1
#
_entry.id   AF-A0A6P0MX38-F1
#
_cell.length_a   1.000
_cell.length_b   1.000
_cell.length_c   1.000
_cell.angle_alpha   90.00
_cell.angle_beta   90.00
_cell.angle_gamma   90.00
#
_symmetry.space_group_name_H-M   'P 1'
#
loop_
_entity.id
_entity.type
_entity.pdbx_description
1 polymer ?
#
loop_
_entity_poly.entity_id
_entity_poly.type
_entity_poly.pdbx_seq_one_letter_code
_entity_poly.pdbx_strand_id
1 'polypeptide(L)'
;MVATKDSKDQIFQAFDKILKDRQNIDSKIATKEEEAEKAKNQQVLETASNYTVDNIVKGMADLQLEFGTIVNELSEKLSSEASKLDELKLAIKVETEHLQYLQQIRVVADALHLLNQEHQEKLKSLEQKAAQQREEIEKDQEQKRKLWQKDQEDFEIARQEQNELLTRERQRQEADYQYELERNRKIETDQYEELSRNQERELQEANQEKDKQWSEREQKLEESQALFEEYQQKVEAFPTELDEIVKKVKDKAMRKVQNDAKVQADLLAKEWEVNQQGYDVKIQSLEQHIEKQNKQIENLYSQLQETLKQSQALTLKAFDGSSSSKGQN
;
A
#
# COMPACT_ATOMS: atom_id res chain seq x y z
N MET A 1 -99.61 139.68 74.11
CA MET A 1 -100.59 140.78 73.90
C MET A 1 -101.96 140.26 74.35
N VAL A 2 -102.61 140.98 75.28
CA VAL A 2 -104.06 140.94 75.62
C VAL A 2 -104.55 139.60 76.20
N ALA A 3 -104.70 139.36 77.51
CA ALA A 3 -105.50 140.02 78.56
C ALA A 3 -107.02 140.05 78.29
N THR A 4 -107.79 139.65 79.32
CA THR A 4 -109.22 139.96 79.57
C THR A 4 -110.28 139.09 78.86
N LYS A 5 -111.37 138.65 79.51
CA LYS A 5 -111.83 138.74 80.91
C LYS A 5 -112.96 137.71 81.03
N ASP A 6 -112.80 136.74 81.93
CA ASP A 6 -113.91 135.91 82.40
C ASP A 6 -114.95 136.81 83.07
N SER A 7 -116.22 136.63 82.70
CA SER A 7 -117.34 137.28 83.40
C SER A 7 -117.37 136.77 84.84
N LYS A 8 -117.60 137.67 85.81
CA LYS A 8 -117.67 137.35 87.25
C LYS A 8 -118.55 136.13 87.58
N ASP A 9 -119.53 135.83 86.73
CA ASP A 9 -120.42 134.67 86.89
C ASP A 9 -119.71 133.33 86.69
N GLN A 10 -118.69 133.26 85.83
CA GLN A 10 -117.89 132.04 85.67
C GLN A 10 -116.94 131.83 86.84
N ILE A 11 -116.44 132.90 87.46
CA ILE A 11 -115.60 132.80 88.66
C ILE A 11 -116.44 132.36 89.86
N PHE A 12 -117.67 132.87 90.01
CA PHE A 12 -118.59 132.40 91.04
C PHE A 12 -119.09 130.98 90.80
N GLN A 13 -119.41 130.60 89.56
CA GLN A 13 -119.75 129.20 89.24
C GLN A 13 -118.57 128.25 89.42
N ALA A 14 -117.34 128.68 89.08
CA ALA A 14 -116.14 127.91 89.36
C ALA A 14 -115.91 127.80 90.87
N PHE A 15 -116.15 128.85 91.64
CA PHE A 15 -115.99 128.82 93.10
C PHE A 15 -117.06 127.96 93.80
N ASP A 16 -118.32 128.03 93.37
CA ASP A 16 -119.38 127.16 93.89
C ASP A 16 -119.22 125.71 93.46
N LYS A 17 -118.68 125.45 92.25
CA LYS A 17 -118.26 124.10 91.85
C LYS A 17 -117.13 123.60 92.74
N ILE A 18 -116.11 124.42 93.02
CA ILE A 18 -114.99 124.04 93.88
C ILE A 18 -115.45 123.78 95.32
N LEU A 19 -116.43 124.52 95.85
CA LEU A 19 -116.99 124.27 97.18
C LEU A 19 -117.83 122.99 97.24
N LYS A 20 -118.63 122.70 96.20
CA LYS A 20 -119.36 121.43 96.09
C LYS A 20 -118.43 120.23 95.87
N ASP A 21 -117.37 120.40 95.10
CA ASP A 21 -116.38 119.34 94.87
C ASP A 21 -115.58 119.05 96.15
N ARG A 22 -115.30 120.05 97.00
CA ARG A 22 -114.66 119.80 98.30
C ARG A 22 -115.55 119.12 99.35
N GLN A 23 -116.84 119.44 99.42
CA GLN A 23 -117.74 118.79 100.38
C GLN A 23 -118.03 117.31 100.04
N ASN A 24 -117.85 116.89 98.79
CA ASN A 24 -118.01 115.50 98.37
C ASN A 24 -116.75 114.63 98.58
N ILE A 25 -115.60 115.22 98.92
CA ILE A 25 -114.33 114.49 99.12
C ILE A 25 -114.16 113.99 100.58
N ASP A 26 -114.89 114.56 101.56
CA ASP A 26 -114.65 114.28 103.00
C ASP A 26 -115.44 113.11 103.61
N SER A 27 -116.12 112.26 102.81
CA SER A 27 -116.93 111.17 103.41
C SER A 27 -117.00 109.86 102.63
N LYS A 28 -115.95 109.49 101.87
CA LYS A 28 -115.74 108.09 101.45
C LYS A 28 -114.24 107.76 101.37
N ILE A 29 -113.89 106.82 102.25
CA ILE A 29 -112.68 105.99 102.39
C ILE A 29 -111.81 105.86 101.12
N ALA A 30 -110.50 106.04 101.35
CA ALA A 30 -109.39 105.85 100.43
C ALA A 30 -109.47 104.60 99.56
N THR A 31 -109.42 104.79 98.24
CA THR A 31 -108.90 103.81 97.28
C THR A 31 -107.42 104.11 97.03
N LYS A 32 -106.57 103.09 97.20
CA LYS A 32 -105.13 103.10 96.85
C LYS A 32 -104.83 103.58 95.42
N GLU A 33 -105.85 103.72 94.58
CA GLU A 33 -105.77 104.10 93.18
C GLU A 33 -105.61 105.62 92.99
N GLU A 34 -106.21 106.48 93.83
CA GLU A 34 -106.07 107.95 93.67
C GLU A 34 -104.81 108.52 94.32
N GLU A 35 -104.32 107.93 95.43
CA GLU A 35 -102.97 108.22 95.94
C GLU A 35 -101.89 107.65 95.01
N ALA A 36 -102.13 106.49 94.39
CA ALA A 36 -101.25 105.97 93.34
C ALA A 36 -101.30 106.84 92.08
N GLU A 37 -102.44 107.40 91.67
CA GLU A 37 -102.51 108.33 90.54
C GLU A 37 -101.86 109.68 90.86
N LYS A 38 -101.98 110.21 92.07
CA LYS A 38 -101.23 111.42 92.46
C LYS A 38 -99.72 111.16 92.56
N ALA A 39 -99.31 110.02 93.11
CA ALA A 39 -97.90 109.62 93.11
C ALA A 39 -97.38 109.39 91.69
N LYS A 40 -98.16 108.73 90.83
CA LYS A 40 -97.83 108.50 89.42
C LYS A 40 -97.83 109.80 88.63
N ASN A 41 -98.74 110.73 88.90
CA ASN A 41 -98.75 112.05 88.25
C ASN A 41 -97.60 112.94 88.74
N GLN A 42 -97.21 112.87 90.02
CA GLN A 42 -95.99 113.52 90.51
C GLN A 42 -94.73 112.87 89.92
N GLN A 43 -94.68 111.54 89.80
CA GLN A 43 -93.58 110.82 89.17
C GLN A 43 -93.51 111.06 87.66
N VAL A 44 -94.64 111.26 86.99
CA VAL A 44 -94.73 111.69 85.58
C VAL A 44 -94.30 113.16 85.44
N LEU A 45 -94.61 114.04 86.38
CA LEU A 45 -94.12 115.43 86.39
C LEU A 45 -92.62 115.52 86.72
N GLU A 46 -92.09 114.67 87.60
CA GLU A 46 -90.65 114.55 87.86
C GLU A 46 -89.91 113.96 86.66
N THR A 47 -90.44 112.91 86.02
CA THR A 47 -89.84 112.37 84.79
C THR A 47 -89.98 113.35 83.62
N ALA A 48 -91.08 114.11 83.52
CA ALA A 48 -91.26 115.13 82.49
C ALA A 48 -90.39 116.38 82.69
N SER A 49 -90.09 116.77 83.93
CA SER A 49 -89.14 117.86 84.21
C SER A 49 -87.68 117.47 83.96
N ASN A 50 -87.36 116.16 83.95
CA ASN A 50 -86.08 115.64 83.48
C ASN A 50 -85.96 115.57 81.94
N TYR A 51 -87.07 115.63 81.19
CA TYR A 51 -87.08 115.76 79.73
C TYR A 51 -86.89 117.22 79.30
N THR A 52 -85.76 117.80 79.68
CA THR A 52 -85.27 119.06 79.11
C THR A 52 -84.71 118.81 77.71
N VAL A 53 -84.78 119.82 76.82
CA VAL A 53 -84.25 119.75 75.45
C VAL A 53 -82.81 119.22 75.43
N ASP A 54 -82.02 119.62 76.44
CA ASP A 54 -80.62 119.20 76.60
C ASP A 54 -80.49 117.69 76.87
N ASN A 55 -81.36 117.08 77.68
CA ASN A 55 -81.34 115.63 77.95
C ASN A 55 -81.85 114.79 76.77
N ILE A 56 -82.83 115.29 76.00
CA ILE A 56 -83.28 114.60 74.78
C ILE A 56 -82.20 114.68 73.70
N VAL A 57 -81.55 115.84 73.53
CA VAL A 57 -80.43 116.00 72.59
C VAL A 57 -79.24 115.14 73.01
N LYS A 58 -78.95 115.06 74.31
CA LYS A 58 -77.91 114.16 74.84
C LYS A 58 -78.26 112.69 74.64
N GLY A 59 -79.50 112.29 74.87
CA GLY A 59 -79.98 110.94 74.58
C GLY A 59 -79.95 110.58 73.09
N MET A 60 -80.27 111.52 72.19
CA MET A 60 -80.11 111.32 70.75
C MET A 60 -78.63 111.26 70.33
N ALA A 61 -77.78 112.07 70.95
CA ALA A 61 -76.34 112.04 70.71
C ALA A 61 -75.72 110.71 71.20
N ASP A 62 -76.14 110.22 72.38
CA ASP A 62 -75.74 108.92 72.93
C ASP A 62 -76.23 107.78 72.03
N LEU A 63 -77.48 107.83 71.55
CA LEU A 63 -78.00 106.86 70.57
C LEU A 63 -77.23 106.89 69.25
N GLN A 64 -76.86 108.07 68.77
CA GLN A 64 -76.07 108.21 67.54
C GLN A 64 -74.65 107.67 67.74
N LEU A 65 -74.07 107.83 68.93
CA LEU A 65 -72.78 107.26 69.33
C LEU A 65 -72.86 105.74 69.45
N GLU A 66 -73.88 105.20 70.14
CA GLU A 66 -74.14 103.77 70.27
C GLU A 66 -74.40 103.10 68.91
N PHE A 67 -75.17 103.76 68.03
CA PHE A 67 -75.38 103.26 66.68
C PHE A 67 -74.08 103.27 65.87
N GLY A 68 -73.26 104.32 66.01
CA GLY A 68 -71.92 104.37 65.42
C GLY A 68 -71.00 103.26 65.93
N THR A 69 -71.01 102.97 67.23
CA THR A 69 -70.21 101.89 67.82
C THR A 69 -70.70 100.50 67.39
N ILE A 70 -72.01 100.26 67.35
CA ILE A 70 -72.57 98.98 66.91
C ILE A 70 -72.29 98.75 65.41
N VAL A 71 -72.39 99.80 64.58
CA VAL A 71 -72.06 99.70 63.15
C VAL A 71 -70.57 99.43 62.95
N ASN A 72 -69.69 100.07 63.73
CA ASN A 72 -68.25 99.80 63.68
C ASN A 72 -67.92 98.39 64.17
N GLU A 73 -68.49 97.92 65.28
CA GLU A 73 -68.33 96.54 65.76
C GLU A 73 -68.85 95.51 64.76
N LEU A 74 -69.99 95.79 64.13
CA LEU A 74 -70.54 94.93 63.08
C LEU A 74 -69.63 94.92 61.85
N SER A 75 -69.04 96.07 61.49
CA SER A 75 -68.07 96.18 60.40
C SER A 75 -66.77 95.42 60.71
N GLU A 76 -66.25 95.52 61.93
CA GLU A 76 -65.08 94.75 62.39
C GLU A 76 -65.38 93.25 62.43
N LYS A 77 -66.55 92.83 62.92
CA LYS A 77 -66.99 91.43 62.89
C LYS A 77 -67.16 90.93 61.45
N LEU A 78 -67.77 91.72 60.57
CA LEU A 78 -67.92 91.36 59.16
C LEU A 78 -66.56 91.29 58.45
N SER A 79 -65.64 92.21 58.75
CA SER A 79 -64.28 92.22 58.19
C SER A 79 -63.45 91.05 58.69
N SER A 80 -63.56 90.69 59.97
CA SER A 80 -62.88 89.52 60.53
C SER A 80 -63.46 88.20 60.01
N GLU A 81 -64.79 88.08 59.88
CA GLU A 81 -65.41 86.92 59.23
C GLU A 81 -65.09 86.84 57.73
N ALA A 82 -65.00 87.97 57.02
CA ALA A 82 -64.54 88.00 55.64
C ALA A 82 -63.07 87.55 55.52
N SER A 83 -62.20 87.99 56.44
CA SER A 83 -60.79 87.56 56.49
C SER A 83 -60.67 86.06 56.77
N LYS A 84 -61.43 85.52 57.73
CA LYS A 84 -61.52 84.08 57.99
C LYS A 84 -62.02 83.30 56.77
N LEU A 85 -63.01 83.84 56.05
CA LEU A 85 -63.53 83.22 54.84
C LEU A 85 -62.45 83.16 53.75
N ASP A 86 -61.64 84.20 53.60
CA ASP A 86 -60.55 84.23 52.62
C ASP A 86 -59.40 83.29 53.02
N GLU A 87 -59.05 83.22 54.31
CA GLU A 87 -58.10 82.22 54.85
C GLU A 87 -58.60 80.78 54.61
N LEU A 88 -59.89 80.52 54.86
CA LEU A 88 -60.50 79.21 54.60
C LEU A 88 -60.50 78.86 53.11
N LYS A 89 -60.79 79.82 52.22
CA LYS A 89 -60.70 79.60 50.76
C LYS A 89 -59.27 79.30 50.32
N LEU A 90 -58.27 80.01 50.88
CA LEU A 90 -56.86 79.74 50.62
C LEU A 90 -56.45 78.35 51.13
N ALA A 91 -56.85 77.98 52.34
CA ALA A 91 -56.60 76.65 52.91
C ALA A 91 -57.24 75.53 52.07
N ILE A 92 -58.49 75.71 51.64
CA ILE A 92 -59.16 74.76 50.74
C ILE A 92 -58.37 74.62 49.43
N LYS A 93 -57.89 75.72 48.86
CA LYS A 93 -57.09 75.68 47.62
C LYS A 93 -55.75 74.94 47.81
N VAL A 94 -55.05 75.20 48.91
CA VAL A 94 -53.79 74.50 49.22
C VAL A 94 -54.05 73.01 49.46
N GLU A 95 -55.11 72.66 50.20
CA GLU A 95 -55.45 71.27 50.47
C GLU A 95 -55.93 70.54 49.20
N THR A 96 -56.61 71.20 48.28
CA THR A 96 -56.98 70.60 46.99
C THR A 96 -55.76 70.35 46.10
N GLU A 97 -54.79 71.28 46.07
CA GLU A 97 -53.50 71.08 45.38
C GLU A 97 -52.70 69.94 46.02
N HIS A 98 -52.67 69.87 47.36
CA HIS A 98 -52.03 68.78 48.09
C HIS A 98 -52.69 67.42 47.83
N LEU A 99 -54.03 67.36 47.80
CA LEU A 99 -54.78 66.15 47.46
C LEU A 99 -54.49 65.70 46.02
N GLN A 100 -54.38 66.62 45.06
CA GLN A 100 -53.97 66.29 43.69
C GLN A 100 -52.55 65.72 43.63
N TYR A 101 -51.62 66.30 44.39
CA TYR A 101 -50.25 65.78 44.48
C TYR A 101 -50.20 64.37 45.10
N LEU A 102 -50.95 64.13 46.18
CA LEU A 102 -51.07 62.80 46.78
C LEU A 102 -51.69 61.77 45.82
N GLN A 103 -52.69 62.17 45.02
CA GLN A 103 -53.24 61.31 43.98
C GLN A 103 -52.20 60.96 42.92
N GLN A 104 -51.38 61.92 42.48
CA GLN A 104 -50.28 61.66 41.54
C GLN A 104 -49.25 60.69 42.13
N ILE A 105 -48.85 60.88 43.40
CA ILE A 105 -47.95 59.95 44.09
C ILE A 105 -48.54 58.54 44.13
N ARG A 106 -49.84 58.42 44.46
CA ARG A 106 -50.51 57.11 44.50
C ARG A 106 -50.49 56.42 43.14
N VAL A 107 -50.81 57.14 42.06
CA VAL A 107 -50.77 56.58 40.70
C VAL A 107 -49.35 56.12 40.33
N VAL A 108 -48.33 56.91 40.67
CA VAL A 108 -46.92 56.53 40.43
C VAL A 108 -46.51 55.32 41.27
N ALA A 109 -46.93 55.24 42.53
CA ALA A 109 -46.65 54.11 43.41
C ALA A 109 -47.32 52.82 42.90
N ASP A 110 -48.59 52.91 42.48
CA ASP A 110 -49.33 51.79 41.89
C ASP A 110 -48.69 51.34 40.56
N ALA A 111 -48.26 52.28 39.71
CA ALA A 111 -47.54 51.97 38.47
C ALA A 111 -46.18 51.32 38.72
N LEU A 112 -45.42 51.80 39.72
CA LEU A 112 -44.15 51.20 40.12
C LEU A 112 -44.33 49.80 40.67
N HIS A 113 -45.37 49.58 41.49
CA HIS A 113 -45.71 48.25 42.00
C HIS A 113 -46.05 47.28 40.87
N LEU A 114 -46.89 47.70 39.91
CA LEU A 114 -47.24 46.87 38.74
C LEU A 114 -45.99 46.55 37.91
N LEU A 115 -45.14 47.53 37.63
CA LEU A 115 -43.90 47.32 36.87
C LEU A 115 -42.94 46.35 37.57
N ASN A 116 -42.84 46.44 38.90
CA ASN A 116 -42.02 45.52 39.69
C ASN A 116 -42.59 44.09 39.65
N GLN A 117 -43.91 43.95 39.75
CA GLN A 117 -44.57 42.65 39.60
C GLN A 117 -44.32 42.05 38.21
N GLU A 118 -44.51 42.81 37.13
CA GLU A 118 -44.20 42.35 35.77
C GLU A 118 -42.73 41.95 35.61
N HIS A 119 -41.81 42.71 36.21
CA HIS A 119 -40.38 42.40 36.16
C HIS A 119 -40.08 41.08 36.89
N GLN A 120 -40.67 40.86 38.07
CA GLN A 120 -40.52 39.60 38.80
C GLN A 120 -41.10 38.41 38.02
N GLU A 121 -42.25 38.57 37.37
CA GLU A 121 -42.84 37.53 36.52
C GLU A 121 -41.95 37.23 35.30
N LYS A 122 -41.41 38.27 34.65
CA LYS A 122 -40.46 38.13 33.55
C LYS A 122 -39.19 37.41 34.00
N LEU A 123 -38.61 37.78 35.14
CA LEU A 123 -37.44 37.11 35.72
C LEU A 123 -37.72 35.63 35.97
N LYS A 124 -38.83 35.29 36.64
CA LYS A 124 -39.23 33.90 36.86
C LYS A 124 -39.39 33.14 35.54
N SER A 125 -39.99 33.75 34.53
CA SER A 125 -40.16 33.11 33.21
C SER A 125 -38.82 32.88 32.49
N LEU A 126 -37.86 33.79 32.64
CA LEU A 126 -36.52 33.66 32.07
C LEU A 126 -35.71 32.60 32.79
N GLU A 127 -35.77 32.56 34.13
CA GLU A 127 -35.15 31.51 34.94
C GLU A 127 -35.68 30.12 34.59
N GLN A 128 -37.00 29.98 34.45
CA GLN A 128 -37.63 28.73 34.03
C GLN A 128 -37.17 28.30 32.62
N LYS A 129 -37.15 29.23 31.66
CA LYS A 129 -36.65 28.93 30.29
C LYS A 129 -35.18 28.54 30.29
N ALA A 130 -34.35 29.25 31.05
CA ALA A 130 -32.93 28.93 31.18
C ALA A 130 -32.71 27.57 31.83
N ALA A 131 -33.50 27.21 32.84
CA ALA A 131 -33.47 25.89 33.47
C ALA A 131 -33.88 24.78 32.50
N GLN A 132 -34.98 24.97 31.74
CA GLN A 132 -35.43 24.02 30.72
C GLN A 132 -34.38 23.81 29.64
N GLN A 133 -33.80 24.89 29.10
CA GLN A 133 -32.75 24.80 28.08
C GLN A 133 -31.50 24.07 28.61
N ARG A 134 -31.12 24.31 29.87
CA ARG A 134 -30.00 23.58 30.49
C ARG A 134 -30.30 22.08 30.59
N GLU A 135 -31.51 21.72 31.04
CA GLU A 135 -31.92 20.32 31.15
C GLU A 135 -31.97 19.62 29.77
N GLU A 136 -32.46 20.31 28.74
CA GLU A 136 -32.47 19.80 27.36
C GLU A 136 -31.04 19.57 26.82
N ILE A 137 -30.14 20.53 27.04
CA ILE A 137 -28.73 20.40 26.64
C ILE A 137 -28.05 19.26 27.40
N GLU A 138 -28.30 19.12 28.70
CA GLU A 138 -27.72 18.05 29.52
C GLU A 138 -28.20 16.68 29.04
N LYS A 139 -29.49 16.54 28.73
CA LYS A 139 -30.07 15.32 28.15
C LYS A 139 -29.46 15.00 26.78
N ASP A 140 -29.34 15.98 25.89
CA ASP A 140 -28.72 15.79 24.56
C ASP A 140 -27.24 15.39 24.68
N GLN A 141 -26.48 16.03 25.59
CA GLN A 141 -25.10 15.66 25.87
C GLN A 141 -24.98 14.22 26.38
N GLU A 142 -25.84 13.82 27.32
CA GLU A 142 -25.82 12.45 27.84
C GLU A 142 -26.18 11.42 26.76
N GLN A 143 -27.19 11.71 25.94
CA GLN A 143 -27.58 10.85 24.81
C GLN A 143 -26.45 10.72 23.79
N LYS A 144 -25.82 11.83 23.39
CA LYS A 144 -24.68 11.80 22.46
C LYS A 144 -23.47 11.09 23.04
N ARG A 145 -23.18 11.25 24.33
CA ARG A 145 -22.10 10.50 25.00
C ARG A 145 -22.38 9.00 24.98
N LYS A 146 -23.63 8.58 25.26
CA LYS A 146 -24.02 7.16 25.19
C LYS A 146 -23.92 6.59 23.78
N LEU A 147 -24.35 7.35 22.76
CA LEU A 147 -24.21 6.94 21.36
C LEU A 147 -22.74 6.83 20.96
N TRP A 148 -21.94 7.85 21.27
CA TRP A 148 -20.50 7.84 20.98
C TRP A 148 -19.77 6.68 21.67
N GLN A 149 -20.12 6.38 22.92
CA GLN A 149 -19.54 5.24 23.63
C GLN A 149 -19.89 3.91 22.94
N LYS A 150 -21.15 3.73 22.51
CA LYS A 150 -21.54 2.53 21.74
C LYS A 150 -20.82 2.45 20.41
N ASP A 151 -20.74 3.55 19.67
CA ASP A 151 -20.02 3.59 18.39
C ASP A 151 -18.53 3.27 18.57
N GLN A 152 -17.91 3.71 19.68
CA GLN A 152 -16.54 3.34 20.01
C GLN A 152 -16.40 1.85 20.33
N GLU A 153 -17.31 1.28 21.11
CA GLU A 153 -17.33 -0.15 21.43
C GLU A 153 -17.51 -0.99 20.15
N ASP A 154 -18.48 -0.65 19.30
CA ASP A 154 -18.74 -1.31 18.02
C ASP A 154 -17.55 -1.19 17.06
N PHE A 155 -16.90 -0.03 17.00
CA PHE A 155 -15.69 0.17 16.20
C PHE A 155 -14.52 -0.67 16.69
N GLU A 156 -14.32 -0.78 18.02
CA GLU A 156 -13.26 -1.59 18.61
C GLU A 156 -13.50 -3.08 18.33
N ILE A 157 -14.74 -3.56 18.43
CA ILE A 157 -15.14 -4.93 18.07
C ILE A 157 -14.86 -5.17 16.58
N ALA A 158 -15.33 -4.31 15.68
CA ALA A 158 -15.11 -4.47 14.24
C ALA A 158 -13.62 -4.47 13.87
N ARG A 159 -12.81 -3.64 14.54
CA ARG A 159 -11.35 -3.62 14.37
C ARG A 159 -10.71 -4.93 14.86
N GLN A 160 -11.16 -5.47 15.99
CA GLN A 160 -10.67 -6.76 16.50
C GLN A 160 -11.02 -7.90 15.54
N GLU A 161 -12.27 -7.98 15.09
CA GLU A 161 -12.73 -8.97 14.11
C GLU A 161 -11.91 -8.90 12.81
N GLN A 162 -11.68 -7.70 12.27
CA GLN A 162 -10.86 -7.52 11.07
C GLN A 162 -9.42 -7.99 11.28
N ASN A 163 -8.80 -7.67 12.43
CA ASN A 163 -7.45 -8.12 12.75
C ASN A 163 -7.35 -9.63 12.91
N GLU A 164 -8.36 -10.26 13.52
CA GLU A 164 -8.44 -11.72 13.62
C GLU A 164 -8.58 -12.37 12.25
N LEU A 165 -9.45 -11.84 11.38
CA LEU A 165 -9.61 -12.34 10.02
C LEU A 165 -8.30 -12.25 9.23
N LEU A 166 -7.63 -11.09 9.27
CA LEU A 166 -6.32 -10.90 8.63
C LEU A 166 -5.26 -11.86 9.18
N THR A 167 -5.26 -12.10 10.49
CA THR A 167 -4.32 -13.03 11.12
C THR A 167 -4.57 -14.47 10.68
N ARG A 168 -5.84 -14.90 10.67
CA ARG A 168 -6.24 -16.24 10.19
C ARG A 168 -5.90 -16.42 8.70
N GLU A 169 -6.14 -15.39 7.88
CA GLU A 169 -5.80 -15.43 6.46
C GLU A 169 -4.29 -15.54 6.23
N ARG A 170 -3.47 -14.76 6.95
CA ARG A 170 -2.00 -14.88 6.90
C ARG A 170 -1.53 -16.26 7.34
N GLN A 171 -2.05 -16.79 8.44
CA GLN A 171 -1.68 -18.14 8.91
C GLN A 171 -2.05 -19.21 7.88
N ARG A 172 -3.21 -19.10 7.24
CA ARG A 172 -3.60 -20.00 6.17
C ARG A 172 -2.68 -19.88 4.96
N GLN A 173 -2.38 -18.67 4.51
CA GLN A 173 -1.47 -18.44 3.38
C GLN A 173 -0.05 -18.96 3.66
N GLU A 174 0.45 -18.77 4.88
CA GLU A 174 1.73 -19.33 5.31
C GLU A 174 1.71 -20.86 5.32
N ALA A 175 0.64 -21.48 5.84
CA ALA A 175 0.49 -22.93 5.83
C ALA A 175 0.38 -23.50 4.41
N ASP A 176 -0.44 -22.89 3.56
CA ASP A 176 -0.63 -23.28 2.16
C ASP A 176 0.70 -23.16 1.39
N TYR A 177 1.45 -22.07 1.60
CA TYR A 177 2.77 -21.85 0.99
C TYR A 177 3.80 -22.89 1.45
N GLN A 178 3.89 -23.17 2.75
CA GLN A 178 4.81 -24.19 3.28
C GLN A 178 4.46 -25.58 2.71
N TYR A 179 3.17 -25.90 2.65
CA TYR A 179 2.70 -27.16 2.07
C TYR A 179 3.07 -27.28 0.58
N GLU A 180 2.84 -26.23 -0.21
CA GLU A 180 3.22 -26.21 -1.63
C GLU A 180 4.75 -26.33 -1.82
N LEU A 181 5.53 -25.66 -0.98
CA LEU A 181 6.99 -25.74 -1.00
C LEU A 181 7.47 -27.16 -0.70
N GLU A 182 6.96 -27.80 0.37
CA GLU A 182 7.30 -29.18 0.71
C GLU A 182 6.87 -30.16 -0.37
N ARG A 183 5.68 -29.97 -0.95
CA ARG A 183 5.17 -30.79 -2.05
C ARG A 183 6.08 -30.67 -3.28
N ASN A 184 6.46 -29.46 -3.66
CA ASN A 184 7.34 -29.24 -4.81
C ASN A 184 8.73 -29.86 -4.58
N ARG A 185 9.30 -29.69 -3.38
CA ARG A 185 10.58 -30.34 -3.01
C ARG A 185 10.50 -31.86 -3.09
N LYS A 186 9.40 -32.46 -2.61
CA LYS A 186 9.18 -33.92 -2.73
C LYS A 186 9.13 -34.35 -4.20
N ILE A 187 8.34 -33.65 -5.03
CA ILE A 187 8.23 -33.94 -6.46
C ILE A 187 9.61 -33.83 -7.15
N GLU A 188 10.37 -32.76 -6.87
CA GLU A 188 11.71 -32.56 -7.42
C GLU A 188 12.68 -33.66 -6.97
N THR A 189 12.60 -34.07 -5.69
CA THR A 189 13.43 -35.15 -5.14
C THR A 189 13.08 -36.48 -5.79
N ASP A 190 11.79 -36.81 -5.89
CA ASP A 190 11.31 -38.05 -6.51
C ASP A 190 11.73 -38.13 -7.98
N GLN A 191 11.60 -37.02 -8.73
CA GLN A 191 12.04 -36.92 -10.12
C GLN A 191 13.55 -37.09 -10.27
N TYR A 192 14.34 -36.48 -9.38
CA TYR A 192 15.79 -36.63 -9.38
C TYR A 192 16.20 -38.08 -9.06
N GLU A 193 15.57 -38.71 -8.06
CA GLU A 193 15.81 -40.11 -7.73
C GLU A 193 15.43 -41.05 -8.87
N GLU A 194 14.30 -40.82 -9.54
CA GLU A 194 13.92 -41.60 -10.72
C GLU A 194 14.93 -41.46 -11.86
N LEU A 195 15.38 -40.23 -12.15
CA LEU A 195 16.39 -39.98 -13.17
C LEU A 195 17.71 -40.66 -12.81
N SER A 196 18.15 -40.57 -11.55
CA SER A 196 19.35 -41.26 -11.07
C SER A 196 19.23 -42.78 -11.18
N ARG A 197 18.07 -43.36 -10.81
CA ARG A 197 17.81 -44.80 -10.94
C ARG A 197 17.83 -45.26 -12.40
N ASN A 198 17.28 -44.46 -13.31
CA ASN A 198 17.28 -44.76 -14.74
C ASN A 198 18.71 -44.69 -15.31
N GLN A 199 19.48 -43.66 -14.97
CA GLN A 199 20.89 -43.54 -15.38
C GLN A 199 21.75 -44.70 -14.87
N GLU A 200 21.59 -45.08 -13.60
CA GLU A 200 22.29 -46.23 -13.02
C GLU A 200 21.97 -47.52 -13.80
N ARG A 201 20.70 -47.72 -14.16
CA ARG A 201 20.26 -48.87 -14.97
C ARG A 201 20.87 -48.85 -16.37
N GLU A 202 20.83 -47.72 -17.06
CA GLU A 202 21.43 -47.57 -18.39
C GLU A 202 22.94 -47.84 -18.36
N LEU A 203 23.64 -47.34 -17.34
CA LEU A 203 25.07 -47.60 -17.15
C LEU A 203 25.35 -49.08 -16.88
N GLN A 204 24.53 -49.73 -16.05
CA GLN A 204 24.66 -51.17 -15.80
C GLN A 204 24.43 -52.00 -17.06
N GLU A 205 23.37 -51.71 -17.82
CA GLU A 205 23.08 -52.38 -19.09
C GLU A 205 24.20 -52.16 -20.11
N ALA A 206 24.70 -50.93 -20.23
CA ALA A 206 25.82 -50.60 -21.12
C ALA A 206 27.13 -51.29 -20.70
N ASN A 207 27.40 -51.40 -19.39
CA ASN A 207 28.58 -52.13 -18.90
C ASN A 207 28.45 -53.63 -19.16
N GLN A 208 27.28 -54.24 -18.91
CA GLN A 208 27.04 -55.66 -19.22
C GLN A 208 27.24 -55.94 -20.72
N GLU A 209 26.78 -55.07 -21.60
CA GLU A 209 26.97 -55.20 -23.04
C GLU A 209 28.46 -55.08 -23.43
N LYS A 210 29.18 -54.13 -22.84
CA LYS A 210 30.63 -53.99 -23.04
C LYS A 210 31.39 -55.22 -22.54
N ASP A 211 31.04 -55.75 -21.36
CA ASP A 211 31.69 -56.92 -20.78
C ASP A 211 31.50 -58.16 -21.67
N LYS A 212 30.31 -58.34 -22.26
CA LYS A 212 30.08 -59.39 -23.28
C LYS A 212 30.97 -59.19 -24.50
N GLN A 213 31.01 -57.99 -25.06
CA GLN A 213 31.84 -57.68 -26.23
C GLN A 213 33.34 -57.89 -25.95
N TRP A 214 33.81 -57.54 -24.75
CA TRP A 214 35.18 -57.79 -24.32
C TRP A 214 35.47 -59.28 -24.20
N SER A 215 34.57 -60.04 -23.57
CA SER A 215 34.69 -61.49 -23.43
C SER A 215 34.73 -62.19 -24.80
N GLU A 216 33.82 -61.82 -25.73
CA GLU A 216 33.83 -62.36 -27.10
C GLU A 216 35.12 -62.01 -27.86
N ARG A 217 35.64 -60.80 -27.64
CA ARG A 217 36.90 -60.37 -28.26
C ARG A 217 38.09 -61.13 -27.68
N GLU A 218 38.15 -61.29 -26.37
CA GLU A 218 39.21 -62.02 -25.68
C GLU A 218 39.22 -63.50 -26.10
N GLN A 219 38.04 -64.13 -26.19
CA GLN A 219 37.91 -65.49 -26.70
C GLN A 219 38.42 -65.62 -28.15
N LYS A 220 38.03 -64.70 -29.05
CA LYS A 220 38.54 -64.71 -30.44
C LYS A 220 40.05 -64.52 -30.52
N LEU A 221 40.61 -63.65 -29.67
CA LEU A 221 42.06 -63.45 -29.60
C LEU A 221 42.74 -64.74 -29.13
N GLU A 222 42.24 -65.38 -28.08
CA GLU A 222 42.76 -66.63 -27.55
C GLU A 222 42.67 -67.78 -28.57
N GLU A 223 41.54 -67.94 -29.26
CA GLU A 223 41.38 -68.91 -30.35
C GLU A 223 42.36 -68.67 -31.51
N SER A 224 42.63 -67.40 -31.82
CA SER A 224 43.57 -67.01 -32.89
C SER A 224 45.05 -67.08 -32.49
N GLN A 225 45.35 -67.09 -31.19
CA GLN A 225 46.72 -67.02 -30.66
C GLN A 225 47.58 -68.20 -31.12
N ALA A 226 47.04 -69.42 -31.07
CA ALA A 226 47.77 -70.62 -31.50
C ALA A 226 48.09 -70.58 -33.00
N LEU A 227 47.13 -70.15 -33.84
CA LEU A 227 47.35 -69.99 -35.29
C LEU A 227 48.37 -68.89 -35.59
N PHE A 228 48.33 -67.79 -34.84
CA PHE A 228 49.30 -66.71 -34.97
C PHE A 228 50.71 -67.18 -34.62
N GLU A 229 50.88 -67.89 -33.50
CA GLU A 229 52.16 -68.48 -33.10
C GLU A 229 52.68 -69.49 -34.12
N GLU A 230 51.80 -70.33 -34.68
CA GLU A 230 52.14 -71.27 -35.75
C GLU A 230 52.62 -70.54 -37.01
N TYR A 231 51.88 -69.51 -37.45
CA TYR A 231 52.28 -68.71 -38.62
C TYR A 231 53.56 -67.93 -38.36
N GLN A 232 53.75 -67.39 -37.16
CA GLN A 232 54.97 -66.70 -36.78
C GLN A 232 56.18 -67.66 -36.87
N GLN A 233 56.08 -68.87 -36.31
CA GLN A 233 57.13 -69.88 -36.41
C GLN A 233 57.42 -70.27 -37.86
N LYS A 234 56.38 -70.45 -38.69
CA LYS A 234 56.56 -70.73 -40.14
C LYS A 234 57.27 -69.59 -40.85
N VAL A 235 56.91 -68.34 -40.57
CA VAL A 235 57.56 -67.15 -41.17
C VAL A 235 59.01 -67.04 -40.72
N GLU A 236 59.31 -67.31 -39.45
CA GLU A 236 60.68 -67.30 -38.91
C GLU A 236 61.55 -68.46 -39.47
N ALA A 237 60.96 -69.64 -39.70
CA ALA A 237 61.64 -70.80 -40.27
C ALA A 237 61.76 -70.75 -41.81
N PHE A 238 60.90 -70.00 -42.49
CA PHE A 238 60.87 -69.97 -43.95
C PHE A 238 62.21 -69.58 -44.62
N PRO A 239 62.98 -68.58 -44.13
CA PRO A 239 64.28 -68.24 -44.72
C PRO A 239 65.29 -69.39 -44.64
N THR A 240 65.35 -70.11 -43.52
CA THR A 240 66.30 -71.22 -43.34
C THR A 240 65.90 -72.42 -44.19
N GLU A 241 64.60 -72.77 -44.24
CA GLU A 241 64.09 -73.81 -45.13
C GLU A 241 64.34 -73.48 -46.60
N LEU A 242 64.11 -72.22 -47.01
CA LEU A 242 64.38 -71.75 -48.36
C LEU A 242 65.88 -71.87 -48.68
N ASP A 243 66.76 -71.41 -47.80
CA ASP A 243 68.21 -71.53 -47.97
C ASP A 243 68.66 -72.99 -48.06
N GLU A 244 68.10 -73.88 -47.25
CA GLU A 244 68.38 -75.31 -47.32
C GLU A 244 67.92 -75.94 -48.64
N ILE A 245 66.70 -75.63 -49.10
CA ILE A 245 66.17 -76.12 -50.38
C ILE A 245 67.01 -75.58 -51.53
N VAL A 246 67.35 -74.29 -51.52
CA VAL A 246 68.23 -73.66 -52.51
C VAL A 246 69.61 -74.32 -52.52
N LYS A 247 70.22 -74.59 -51.36
CA LYS A 247 71.48 -75.33 -51.26
C LYS A 247 71.35 -76.75 -51.82
N LYS A 248 70.33 -77.52 -51.41
CA LYS A 248 70.09 -78.87 -51.92
C LYS A 248 69.89 -78.90 -53.44
N VAL A 249 69.15 -77.93 -54.00
CA VAL A 249 68.93 -77.81 -55.46
C VAL A 249 70.22 -77.41 -56.17
N LYS A 250 70.99 -76.44 -55.62
CA LYS A 250 72.30 -76.06 -56.15
C LYS A 250 73.28 -77.24 -56.14
N ASP A 251 73.37 -77.99 -55.05
CA ASP A 251 74.24 -79.16 -54.93
C ASP A 251 73.83 -80.27 -55.90
N LYS A 252 72.53 -80.55 -56.03
CA LYS A 252 72.03 -81.51 -57.03
C LYS A 252 72.35 -81.07 -58.45
N ALA A 253 72.17 -79.79 -58.76
CA ALA A 253 72.49 -79.22 -60.07
C ALA A 253 74.01 -79.30 -60.35
N MET A 254 74.85 -78.93 -59.37
CA MET A 254 76.31 -79.04 -59.48
C MET A 254 76.76 -80.49 -59.68
N ARG A 255 76.22 -81.45 -58.91
CA ARG A 255 76.52 -82.88 -59.08
C ARG A 255 76.09 -83.40 -60.44
N LYS A 256 74.91 -82.98 -60.93
CA LYS A 256 74.43 -83.37 -62.26
C LYS A 256 75.34 -82.81 -63.35
N VAL A 257 75.67 -81.52 -63.31
CA VAL A 257 76.59 -80.88 -64.25
C VAL A 257 77.98 -81.51 -64.20
N GLN A 258 78.51 -81.82 -63.01
CA GLN A 258 79.80 -82.47 -62.86
C GLN A 258 79.81 -83.90 -63.39
N ASN A 259 78.74 -84.66 -63.15
CA ASN A 259 78.59 -86.01 -63.73
C ASN A 259 78.45 -85.95 -65.24
N ASP A 260 77.62 -85.06 -65.79
CA ASP A 260 77.43 -84.88 -67.23
C ASP A 260 78.76 -84.45 -67.89
N ALA A 261 79.49 -83.50 -67.29
CA ALA A 261 80.81 -83.07 -67.76
C ALA A 261 81.85 -84.19 -67.67
N LYS A 262 81.83 -85.01 -66.61
CA LYS A 262 82.73 -86.17 -66.46
C LYS A 262 82.42 -87.23 -67.52
N VAL A 263 81.15 -87.55 -67.75
CA VAL A 263 80.73 -88.47 -68.82
C VAL A 263 81.16 -87.94 -70.19
N GLN A 264 80.99 -86.64 -70.46
CA GLN A 264 81.47 -86.03 -71.71
C GLN A 264 83.00 -86.09 -71.84
N ALA A 265 83.75 -85.79 -70.77
CA ALA A 265 85.20 -85.89 -70.77
C ALA A 265 85.69 -87.33 -70.97
N ASP A 266 85.07 -88.30 -70.29
CA ASP A 266 85.38 -89.73 -70.44
C ASP A 266 85.05 -90.23 -71.86
N LEU A 267 83.95 -89.76 -72.47
CA LEU A 267 83.62 -90.04 -73.86
C LEU A 267 84.64 -89.43 -74.83
N LEU A 268 85.00 -88.15 -74.66
CA LEU A 268 86.04 -87.49 -75.47
C LEU A 268 87.40 -88.18 -75.34
N ALA A 269 87.79 -88.58 -74.12
CA ALA A 269 89.03 -89.30 -73.88
C ALA A 269 89.01 -90.68 -74.59
N LYS A 270 87.90 -91.41 -74.52
CA LYS A 270 87.73 -92.66 -75.26
C LYS A 270 87.72 -92.47 -76.77
N GLU A 271 87.05 -91.44 -77.28
CA GLU A 271 87.08 -91.09 -78.70
C GLU A 271 88.50 -90.77 -79.16
N TRP A 272 89.27 -90.06 -78.33
CA TRP A 272 90.68 -89.78 -78.61
C TRP A 272 91.54 -91.05 -78.60
N GLU A 273 91.35 -91.95 -77.62
CA GLU A 273 92.04 -93.24 -77.54
C GLU A 273 91.72 -94.14 -78.75
N VAL A 274 90.45 -94.21 -79.15
CA VAL A 274 90.01 -94.94 -80.36
C VAL A 274 90.59 -94.31 -81.61
N ASN A 275 90.61 -92.98 -81.71
CA ASN A 275 91.24 -92.29 -82.84
C ASN A 275 92.76 -92.56 -82.88
N GLN A 276 93.44 -92.53 -81.74
CA GLN A 276 94.86 -92.83 -81.64
C GLN A 276 95.15 -94.28 -82.08
N GLN A 277 94.38 -95.26 -81.58
CA GLN A 277 94.47 -96.65 -82.03
C GLN A 277 94.18 -96.78 -83.53
N GLY A 278 93.21 -96.04 -84.06
CA GLY A 278 92.92 -95.99 -85.49
C GLY A 278 94.08 -95.43 -86.33
N TYR A 279 94.74 -94.37 -85.85
CA TYR A 279 95.95 -93.83 -86.47
C TYR A 279 97.11 -94.82 -86.37
N ASP A 280 97.32 -95.48 -85.24
CA ASP A 280 98.36 -96.49 -85.05
C ASP A 280 98.19 -97.69 -85.99
N VAL A 281 96.97 -98.22 -86.13
CA VAL A 281 96.66 -99.29 -87.10
C VAL A 281 96.92 -98.81 -88.53
N LYS A 282 96.62 -97.53 -88.84
CA LYS A 282 96.89 -96.96 -90.16
C LYS A 282 98.38 -96.79 -90.42
N ILE A 283 99.15 -96.38 -89.43
CA ILE A 283 100.62 -96.33 -89.49
C ILE A 283 101.16 -97.74 -89.72
N GLN A 284 100.74 -98.74 -88.94
CA GLN A 284 101.15 -100.14 -89.15
C GLN A 284 100.81 -100.66 -90.54
N SER A 285 99.63 -100.32 -91.08
CA SER A 285 99.25 -100.69 -92.44
C SER A 285 100.14 -100.02 -93.50
N LEU A 286 100.48 -98.75 -93.32
CA LEU A 286 101.38 -98.01 -94.21
C LEU A 286 102.82 -98.54 -94.11
N GLU A 287 103.31 -98.86 -92.92
CA GLU A 287 104.61 -99.50 -92.70
C GLU A 287 104.68 -100.87 -93.38
N GLN A 288 103.67 -101.72 -93.20
CA GLN A 288 103.56 -102.99 -93.92
C GLN A 288 103.51 -102.79 -95.44
N HIS A 289 102.85 -101.72 -95.91
CA HIS A 289 102.81 -101.40 -97.33
C HIS A 289 104.19 -100.96 -97.85
N ILE A 290 104.92 -100.13 -97.10
CA ILE A 290 106.30 -99.72 -97.39
C ILE A 290 107.22 -100.95 -97.40
N GLU A 291 107.06 -101.87 -96.46
CA GLU A 291 107.88 -103.08 -96.42
C GLU A 291 107.60 -104.01 -97.62
N LYS A 292 106.33 -104.15 -98.03
CA LYS A 292 105.97 -104.86 -99.27
C LYS A 292 106.55 -104.18 -100.52
N GLN A 293 106.51 -102.85 -100.58
CA GLN A 293 107.10 -102.09 -101.68
C GLN A 293 108.63 -102.24 -101.71
N ASN A 294 109.29 -102.20 -100.55
CA ASN A 294 110.72 -102.47 -100.44
C ASN A 294 111.06 -103.88 -100.93
N LYS A 295 110.30 -104.90 -100.53
CA LYS A 295 110.47 -106.27 -101.05
C LYS A 295 110.26 -106.36 -102.56
N GLN A 296 109.30 -105.62 -103.12
CA GLN A 296 109.10 -105.54 -104.58
C GLN A 296 110.26 -104.84 -105.28
N ILE A 297 110.80 -103.75 -104.72
CA ILE A 297 111.97 -103.05 -105.25
C ILE A 297 113.17 -103.99 -105.25
N GLU A 298 113.38 -104.75 -104.17
CA GLU A 298 114.47 -105.71 -104.03
C GLU A 298 114.34 -106.85 -105.07
N ASN A 299 113.12 -107.33 -105.30
CA ASN A 299 112.83 -108.37 -106.30
C ASN A 299 112.96 -107.84 -107.75
N LEU A 300 112.58 -106.59 -108.01
CA LEU A 300 112.84 -105.95 -109.29
C LEU A 300 114.34 -105.74 -109.51
N TYR A 301 115.09 -105.43 -108.45
CA TYR A 301 116.55 -105.31 -108.50
C TYR A 301 117.23 -106.66 -108.82
N SER A 302 116.75 -107.76 -108.23
CA SER A 302 117.25 -109.11 -108.52
C SER A 302 116.92 -109.53 -109.96
N GLN A 303 115.69 -109.29 -110.42
CA GLN A 303 115.27 -109.53 -111.81
C GLN A 303 116.08 -108.69 -112.81
N LEU A 304 116.46 -107.45 -112.46
CA LEU A 304 117.32 -106.61 -113.28
C LEU A 304 118.76 -107.16 -113.36
N GLN A 305 119.31 -107.66 -112.26
CA GLN A 305 120.61 -108.36 -112.27
C GLN A 305 120.58 -109.66 -113.08
N GLU A 306 119.47 -110.40 -113.00
CA GLU A 306 119.29 -111.67 -113.69
C GLU A 306 119.10 -111.49 -115.20
N THR A 307 118.36 -110.45 -115.62
CA THR A 307 118.24 -110.04 -117.03
C THR A 307 119.55 -109.46 -117.59
N LEU A 308 120.34 -108.75 -116.78
CA LEU A 308 121.72 -108.36 -117.15
C LEU A 308 122.59 -109.60 -117.43
N LYS A 309 122.53 -110.63 -116.59
CA LYS A 309 123.23 -111.92 -116.82
C LYS A 309 122.73 -112.67 -118.06
N GLN A 310 121.42 -112.69 -118.31
CA GLN A 310 120.86 -113.33 -119.50
C GLN A 310 121.21 -112.58 -120.81
N SER A 311 121.38 -111.26 -120.77
CA SER A 311 121.82 -110.48 -121.95
C SER A 311 123.29 -110.75 -122.33
N GLN A 312 124.17 -110.99 -121.35
CA GLN A 312 125.58 -111.34 -121.59
C GLN A 312 125.77 -112.78 -122.10
N ALA A 313 124.89 -113.71 -121.70
CA ALA A 313 124.93 -115.09 -122.19
C ALA A 313 124.46 -115.22 -123.66
N LEU A 314 123.61 -114.31 -124.14
CA LEU A 314 123.08 -114.29 -125.52
C LEU A 314 124.05 -113.67 -126.54
N THR A 315 125.03 -112.86 -126.11
CA THR A 315 126.04 -112.28 -127.00
C THR A 315 127.20 -113.24 -127.31
N LEU A 316 127.46 -114.23 -126.45
CA LEU A 316 128.57 -115.18 -126.61
C LEU A 316 128.25 -116.43 -127.45
N LYS A 317 127.01 -116.63 -127.91
CA LYS A 317 126.61 -117.81 -128.70
C LYS A 317 126.29 -117.53 -130.18
N ALA A 318 126.48 -116.31 -130.66
CA ALA A 318 126.16 -115.88 -132.03
C ALA A 318 127.39 -115.48 -132.87
N PHE A 319 128.61 -115.83 -132.46
CA PHE A 319 129.83 -115.38 -133.16
C PHE A 319 130.83 -116.46 -133.61
N ASP A 320 130.51 -117.77 -133.65
CA ASP A 320 131.43 -118.66 -134.39
C ASP A 320 130.81 -119.94 -134.96
N GLY A 321 130.48 -119.85 -136.26
CA GLY A 321 130.00 -120.93 -137.11
C GLY A 321 129.87 -120.48 -138.57
N SER A 322 130.94 -119.91 -139.15
CA SER A 322 131.05 -119.70 -140.62
C SER A 322 132.48 -119.90 -141.17
N SER A 323 132.94 -121.16 -141.22
CA SER A 323 133.83 -121.78 -142.23
C SER A 323 134.01 -123.28 -141.86
N SER A 324 133.86 -124.30 -142.71
CA SER A 324 133.89 -124.34 -144.18
C SER A 324 133.56 -125.73 -144.78
N SER A 325 132.36 -125.92 -145.36
CA SER A 325 132.10 -126.50 -146.72
C SER A 325 130.64 -126.80 -146.95
N LYS A 326 130.01 -126.39 -148.06
CA LYS A 326 129.11 -127.32 -148.79
C LYS A 326 127.97 -128.02 -148.02
N GLY A 327 127.00 -127.30 -147.47
CA GLY A 327 127.28 -126.25 -146.46
C GLY A 327 127.85 -126.85 -145.15
N GLN A 328 127.82 -128.19 -145.11
CA GLN A 328 128.42 -129.21 -144.26
C GLN A 328 129.97 -129.26 -144.19
N ASN A 329 130.55 -128.30 -143.49
CA ASN A 329 131.86 -128.28 -142.83
C ASN A 329 132.01 -126.84 -142.29
#